data_AF-A0AA88KWQ9-F1
#
_entry.id   AF-A0AA88KWQ9-F1
#
_cell.length_a   1.000
_cell.length_b   1.000
_cell.length_c   1.000
_cell.angle_alpha   90.00
_cell.angle_beta   90.00
_cell.angle_gamma   90.00
#
_symmetry.space_group_name_H-M   'P 1'
#
loop_
_entity.id
_entity.type
_entity.pdbx_description
1 polymer ?
#
loop_
_entity_poly.entity_id
_entity_poly.type
_entity_poly.pdbx_seq_one_letter_code
_entity_poly.pdbx_strand_id
1 'polypeptide(L)'
;MSACFINEYTQMLKDIKVPCFLNDQLNEMVTTGTFEMKVVNAFVPSPNLSQINEELKPPSPLSLPPELRRALSKAKDIYLRNIGNTGKELHHLHRLSVAIIHFTNETGEYYLEVTHFQMAVLYAWDETKDKISFETLLSITGLTDADLRNTLWDKQ
;
A
#
# COMPACT_ATOMS: atom_id res chain seq x y z
N MET A 1 23.19 -20.98 12.12
CA MET A 1 22.17 -20.52 11.16
C MET A 1 22.11 -21.54 10.02
N SER A 2 20.95 -22.17 9.76
CA SER A 2 20.88 -23.26 8.77
C SER A 2 20.86 -22.71 7.33
N ALA A 3 21.45 -23.45 6.39
CA ALA A 3 21.53 -23.06 4.98
C ALA A 3 20.15 -22.83 4.32
N CYS A 4 19.09 -23.43 4.87
CA CYS A 4 17.72 -23.24 4.41
C CYS A 4 17.22 -21.80 4.63
N PHE A 5 17.43 -21.24 5.84
CA PHE A 5 17.09 -19.86 6.14
C PHE A 5 17.84 -18.87 5.22
N ILE A 6 19.13 -19.10 4.99
CA ILE A 6 19.95 -18.24 4.12
C ILE A 6 19.43 -18.26 2.69
N ASN A 7 19.00 -19.43 2.20
CA ASN A 7 18.48 -19.56 0.84
C ASN A 7 17.13 -18.84 0.66
N GLU A 8 16.27 -18.87 1.68
CA GLU A 8 15.00 -18.14 1.68
C GLU A 8 15.22 -16.63 1.70
N TYR A 9 16.05 -16.10 2.60
CA TYR A 9 16.40 -14.68 2.60
C TYR A 9 17.01 -14.23 1.27
N THR A 10 17.87 -15.07 0.68
CA THR A 10 18.45 -14.82 -0.65
C THR A 10 17.37 -14.77 -1.72
N GLN A 11 16.33 -15.61 -1.63
CA GLN A 11 15.18 -15.57 -2.53
C GLN A 11 14.33 -14.32 -2.31
N MET A 12 14.07 -13.91 -1.05
CA MET A 12 13.36 -12.65 -0.76
C MET A 12 14.09 -11.45 -1.37
N LEU A 13 15.42 -11.41 -1.23
CA LEU A 13 16.26 -10.34 -1.78
C LEU A 13 16.31 -10.33 -3.31
N LYS A 14 16.16 -11.50 -3.95
CA LYS A 14 15.98 -11.58 -5.42
C LYS A 14 14.62 -11.07 -5.84
N ASP A 15 13.57 -11.39 -5.08
CA ASP A 15 12.20 -10.93 -5.36
C ASP A 15 12.10 -9.39 -5.23
N ILE A 16 12.90 -8.76 -4.35
CA ILE A 16 13.04 -7.30 -4.26
C ILE A 16 13.62 -6.65 -5.54
N LYS A 17 14.26 -7.41 -6.45
CA LYS A 17 14.77 -6.88 -7.74
C LYS A 17 13.76 -6.93 -8.89
N VAL A 18 12.68 -7.70 -8.75
CA VAL A 18 11.55 -7.78 -9.69
C VAL A 18 10.78 -6.45 -9.91
N PRO A 19 10.66 -5.54 -8.92
CA PRO A 19 9.89 -4.29 -9.06
C PRO A 19 10.42 -3.31 -10.11
N CYS A 20 11.70 -3.35 -10.50
CA CYS A 20 12.24 -2.42 -11.50
C CYS A 20 11.50 -2.55 -12.85
N PHE A 21 11.31 -3.77 -13.34
CA PHE A 21 10.59 -4.01 -14.59
C PHE A 21 9.09 -3.69 -14.50
N LEU A 22 8.49 -3.93 -13.33
CA LEU A 22 7.10 -3.57 -13.08
C LEU A 22 6.91 -2.05 -13.10
N ASN A 23 7.87 -1.31 -12.54
CA ASN A 23 7.85 0.15 -12.51
C ASN A 23 7.94 0.76 -13.90
N ASP A 24 8.77 0.23 -14.80
CA ASP A 24 8.85 0.75 -16.17
C ASP A 24 7.51 0.63 -16.91
N GLN A 25 6.84 -0.52 -16.79
CA GLN A 25 5.51 -0.73 -17.38
C GLN A 25 4.40 0.07 -16.69
N LEU A 26 4.52 0.30 -15.38
CA LEU A 26 3.55 1.11 -14.63
C LEU A 26 3.71 2.60 -14.91
N ASN A 27 4.94 3.11 -15.02
CA ASN A 27 5.23 4.51 -15.31
C ASN A 27 4.62 4.95 -16.65
N GLU A 28 4.71 4.09 -17.68
CA GLU A 28 4.08 4.35 -18.98
C GLU A 28 2.55 4.56 -18.87
N MET A 29 1.90 3.90 -17.91
CA MET A 29 0.45 3.97 -17.71
C MET A 29 0.00 5.08 -16.76
N VAL A 30 0.85 5.41 -15.78
CA VAL A 30 0.54 6.36 -14.70
C VAL A 30 0.74 7.82 -15.14
N THR A 31 1.42 8.07 -16.25
CA THR A 31 1.61 9.41 -16.87
C THR A 31 0.29 10.08 -17.34
N THR A 32 -0.88 9.52 -17.02
CA THR A 32 -2.20 10.07 -17.36
C THR A 32 -2.68 11.17 -16.39
N GLY A 33 -1.82 11.65 -15.48
CA GLY A 33 -1.86 13.05 -15.03
C GLY A 33 -2.45 13.39 -13.65
N THR A 34 -2.78 12.42 -12.78
CA THR A 34 -3.32 12.74 -11.43
C THR A 34 -2.55 12.18 -10.23
N PHE A 35 -1.74 11.14 -10.39
CA PHE A 35 -0.90 10.57 -9.33
C PHE A 35 0.27 9.82 -9.93
N GLU A 36 1.40 9.71 -9.22
CA GLU A 36 2.51 8.83 -9.56
C GLU A 36 2.55 7.65 -8.59
N MET A 37 2.62 6.42 -9.11
CA MET A 37 2.64 5.20 -8.32
C MET A 37 3.89 4.40 -8.68
N LYS A 38 4.70 4.10 -7.66
CA LYS A 38 5.90 3.29 -7.80
C LYS A 38 5.80 2.07 -6.90
N VAL A 39 5.96 0.89 -7.48
CA VAL A 39 6.06 -0.36 -6.73
C VAL A 39 7.52 -0.54 -6.33
N VAL A 40 7.82 -0.33 -5.06
CA VAL A 40 9.20 -0.41 -4.56
C VAL A 40 9.59 -1.85 -4.24
N ASN A 41 8.67 -2.60 -3.63
CA ASN A 41 8.93 -3.96 -3.16
C ASN A 41 7.77 -4.89 -3.54
N ALA A 42 8.11 -6.08 -4.02
CA ALA A 42 7.20 -7.21 -4.17
C ALA A 42 7.88 -8.42 -3.54
N PHE A 43 7.15 -9.16 -2.73
CA PHE A 43 7.71 -10.30 -1.99
C PHE A 43 6.73 -11.48 -1.98
N VAL A 44 7.27 -12.70 -2.07
CA VAL A 44 6.51 -13.95 -1.94
C VAL A 44 6.70 -14.50 -0.52
N PRO A 45 5.68 -14.49 0.35
CA PRO A 45 5.81 -14.94 1.73
C PRO A 45 6.35 -16.38 1.82
N SER A 46 7.41 -16.58 2.61
CA SER A 46 7.98 -17.90 2.89
C SER A 46 7.26 -18.52 4.09
N PRO A 47 6.79 -19.78 4.02
CA PRO A 47 6.09 -20.43 5.13
C PRO A 47 6.95 -20.57 6.40
N ASN A 48 8.27 -20.52 6.27
CA ASN A 48 9.20 -20.63 7.41
C ASN A 48 9.45 -19.28 8.12
N LEU A 49 8.87 -18.19 7.62
CA LEU A 49 8.90 -16.85 8.22
C LEU A 49 7.51 -16.45 8.75
N SER A 50 6.88 -17.34 9.50
CA SER A 50 5.51 -17.17 10.02
C SER A 50 5.31 -15.88 10.81
N GLN A 51 6.30 -15.44 11.60
CA GLN A 51 6.24 -14.17 12.34
C GLN A 51 6.13 -12.95 11.42
N ILE A 52 6.94 -12.91 10.36
CA ILE A 52 6.89 -11.83 9.37
C ILE A 52 5.56 -11.92 8.59
N ASN A 53 5.10 -13.11 8.26
CA ASN A 53 3.83 -13.29 7.53
C ASN A 53 2.60 -12.87 8.35
N GLU A 54 2.61 -13.01 9.67
CA GLU A 54 1.53 -12.53 10.54
C GLU A 54 1.48 -11.00 10.60
N GLU A 55 2.64 -10.34 10.66
CA GLU A 55 2.71 -8.87 10.61
C GLU A 55 2.35 -8.31 9.22
N LEU A 56 2.62 -9.08 8.16
CA LEU A 56 2.29 -8.76 6.78
C LEU A 56 0.88 -9.23 6.37
N LYS A 57 0.09 -9.78 7.29
CA LYS A 57 -1.26 -10.22 6.97
C LYS A 57 -2.06 -9.04 6.40
N PRO A 58 -2.70 -9.19 5.22
CA PRO A 58 -3.39 -8.08 4.59
C PRO A 58 -4.50 -7.61 5.54
N PRO A 59 -4.51 -6.33 5.93
CA PRO A 59 -5.58 -5.81 6.77
C PRO A 59 -6.90 -5.81 6.00
N SER A 60 -7.97 -5.56 6.75
CA SER A 60 -9.34 -5.28 6.31
C SER A 60 -9.40 -4.44 5.02
N PRO A 61 -10.47 -4.53 4.22
CA PRO A 61 -10.62 -3.72 3.01
C PRO A 61 -10.50 -2.22 3.36
N LEU A 62 -9.38 -1.61 2.96
CA LEU A 62 -9.13 -0.20 3.16
C LEU A 62 -9.80 0.61 2.06
N SER A 63 -10.54 1.65 2.44
CA SER A 63 -11.09 2.59 1.48
C SER A 63 -9.98 3.51 0.95
N LEU A 64 -9.45 3.16 -0.21
CA LEU A 64 -8.49 3.97 -0.97
C LEU A 64 -9.19 4.77 -2.07
N PRO A 65 -8.63 5.90 -2.52
CA PRO A 65 -9.13 6.65 -3.67
C PRO A 65 -9.36 5.74 -4.90
N PRO A 66 -10.47 5.92 -5.65
CA PRO A 66 -10.83 5.03 -6.74
C PRO A 66 -9.80 5.02 -7.88
N GLU A 67 -9.07 6.12 -8.09
CA GLU A 67 -7.95 6.23 -9.01
C GLU A 67 -6.81 5.28 -8.62
N LEU A 68 -6.39 5.34 -7.36
CA LEU A 68 -5.33 4.50 -6.81
C LEU A 68 -5.73 3.02 -6.84
N ARG A 69 -6.99 2.71 -6.50
CA ARG A 69 -7.51 1.34 -6.55
C ARG A 69 -7.48 0.77 -7.96
N ARG A 70 -7.82 1.59 -8.97
CA ARG A 70 -7.72 1.20 -10.39
C ARG A 70 -6.27 0.94 -10.80
N ALA A 71 -5.33 1.76 -10.36
CA ALA A 71 -3.90 1.52 -10.62
C ALA A 71 -3.38 0.25 -9.94
N LEU A 72 -3.76 0.02 -8.67
CA LEU A 72 -3.41 -1.21 -7.94
C LEU A 72 -3.94 -2.47 -8.63
N SER A 73 -5.20 -2.48 -9.07
CA SER A 73 -5.76 -3.60 -9.83
C SER A 73 -5.00 -3.83 -11.14
N LYS A 74 -4.67 -2.78 -11.89
CA LYS A 74 -3.89 -2.92 -13.13
C LYS A 74 -2.48 -3.42 -12.87
N ALA A 75 -1.81 -2.92 -11.82
CA ALA A 75 -0.49 -3.39 -11.41
C ALA A 75 -0.51 -4.88 -11.06
N LYS A 76 -1.56 -5.31 -10.36
CA LYS A 76 -1.82 -6.73 -10.07
C LYS A 76 -1.98 -7.54 -11.35
N ASP A 77 -2.77 -7.08 -12.32
CA ASP A 77 -2.98 -7.79 -13.58
C ASP A 77 -1.67 -7.93 -14.38
N ILE A 78 -0.86 -6.88 -14.45
CA ILE A 78 0.44 -6.91 -15.15
C ILE A 78 1.37 -7.91 -14.46
N TYR A 79 1.46 -7.86 -13.13
CA TYR A 79 2.29 -8.78 -12.37
C TYR A 79 1.88 -10.24 -12.57
N LEU A 80 0.57 -10.53 -12.52
CA LEU A 80 0.02 -11.88 -12.74
C LEU A 80 0.25 -12.39 -14.17
N ARG A 81 0.12 -11.51 -15.17
CA ARG A 81 0.45 -11.85 -16.58
C ARG A 81 1.93 -12.23 -16.73
N ASN A 82 2.83 -11.48 -16.09
CA ASN A 82 4.27 -11.70 -16.19
C ASN A 82 4.72 -13.01 -15.51
N ILE A 83 4.06 -13.42 -14.43
CA ILE A 83 4.41 -14.65 -13.69
C ILE A 83 3.72 -15.89 -14.27
N GLY A 84 2.80 -15.72 -15.22
CA GLY A 84 2.15 -16.82 -15.92
C GLY A 84 1.23 -17.63 -15.01
N ASN A 85 0.14 -17.02 -14.53
CA ASN A 85 -1.01 -17.69 -13.88
C ASN A 85 -0.66 -18.91 -13.00
N THR A 86 0.33 -18.79 -12.12
CA THR A 86 0.76 -19.88 -11.21
C THR A 86 -0.21 -20.14 -10.05
N GLY A 87 -1.48 -19.70 -10.15
CA GLY A 87 -2.45 -19.75 -9.04
C GLY A 87 -2.06 -18.91 -7.82
N LYS A 88 -1.11 -17.97 -7.98
CA LYS A 88 -0.63 -17.09 -6.91
C LYS A 88 -1.50 -15.84 -6.86
N GLU A 89 -1.90 -15.43 -5.65
CA GLU A 89 -2.61 -14.17 -5.44
C GLU A 89 -1.63 -13.08 -4.99
N LEU A 90 -1.74 -11.90 -5.61
CA LEU A 90 -1.07 -10.70 -5.13
C LEU A 90 -1.99 -9.98 -4.14
N HIS A 91 -1.47 -9.76 -2.94
CA HIS A 91 -2.09 -8.92 -1.91
C HIS A 91 -1.29 -7.63 -1.75
N HIS A 92 -2.01 -6.51 -1.65
CA HIS A 92 -1.40 -5.22 -1.39
C HIS A 92 -1.13 -5.06 0.11
N LEU A 93 0.07 -4.61 0.45
CA LEU A 93 0.51 -4.46 1.84
C LEU A 93 0.42 -2.99 2.27
N HIS A 94 -0.77 -2.59 2.76
CA HIS A 94 -1.03 -1.21 3.17
C HIS A 94 -0.05 -0.70 4.23
N ARG A 95 0.39 -1.56 5.16
CA ARG A 95 1.33 -1.22 6.25
C ARG A 95 2.73 -0.81 5.78
N LEU A 96 3.18 -1.35 4.66
CA LEU A 96 4.52 -1.06 4.10
C LEU A 96 4.49 0.01 3.02
N SER A 97 3.31 0.57 2.76
CA SER A 97 3.10 1.44 1.63
C SER A 97 2.93 2.88 2.09
N VAL A 98 3.66 3.75 1.41
CA VAL A 98 3.76 5.18 1.69
C VAL A 98 3.37 5.95 0.44
N ALA A 99 2.84 7.14 0.63
CA ALA A 99 2.51 8.06 -0.45
C ALA A 99 2.88 9.49 -0.07
N ILE A 100 3.11 10.31 -1.09
CA ILE A 100 3.33 11.75 -0.93
C ILE A 100 2.08 12.45 -1.44
N ILE A 101 1.39 13.15 -0.54
CA ILE A 101 0.22 13.95 -0.87
C ILE A 101 0.68 15.40 -1.03
N HIS A 102 0.31 15.99 -2.15
CA HIS A 102 0.44 17.42 -2.39
C HIS A 102 -0.90 18.09 -2.08
N PHE A 103 -0.89 19.08 -1.17
CA PHE A 103 -2.08 19.88 -0.88
C PHE A 103 -1.73 21.37 -0.82
N THR A 104 -2.69 22.19 -1.21
CA THR A 104 -2.56 23.64 -1.24
C THR A 104 -3.63 24.27 -0.35
N ASN A 105 -3.25 25.29 0.41
CA ASN A 105 -4.17 26.08 1.23
C ASN A 105 -3.87 27.58 1.04
N GLU A 106 -4.61 28.43 1.73
CA GLU A 106 -4.44 29.90 1.67
C GLU A 106 -3.05 30.38 2.10
N THR A 107 -2.31 29.57 2.87
CA THR A 107 -0.97 29.86 3.40
C THR A 107 0.15 29.37 2.47
N GLY A 108 -0.10 28.37 1.63
CA GLY A 108 0.89 27.86 0.67
C GLY A 108 0.66 26.44 0.20
N GLU A 109 1.70 25.89 -0.42
CA GLU A 109 1.76 24.52 -0.94
C GLU A 109 2.59 23.63 -0.03
N TYR A 110 2.11 22.41 0.23
CA TYR A 110 2.73 21.47 1.15
C TYR A 110 2.77 20.06 0.55
N TYR A 111 3.85 19.35 0.88
CA TYR A 111 4.04 17.95 0.56
C TYR A 111 4.10 17.15 1.85
N LEU A 112 3.19 16.19 2.00
CA LEU A 112 3.11 15.34 3.19
C LEU A 112 3.39 13.89 2.79
N GLU A 113 4.42 13.31 3.38
CA GLU A 113 4.66 11.88 3.32
C GLU A 113 3.75 11.19 4.35
N VAL A 114 2.87 10.32 3.87
CA VAL A 114 1.87 9.63 4.68
C VAL A 114 1.85 8.14 4.41
N THR A 115 1.49 7.36 5.42
CA THR A 115 1.14 5.94 5.22
C THR A 115 -0.19 5.82 4.47
N HIS A 116 -0.46 4.67 3.84
CA HIS A 116 -1.77 4.43 3.21
C HIS A 116 -2.95 4.54 4.20
N PHE A 117 -2.75 4.24 5.48
CA PHE A 117 -3.80 4.40 6.49
C PHE A 117 -4.11 5.87 6.75
N GLN A 118 -3.07 6.70 6.91
CA GLN A 118 -3.21 8.15 7.04
C GLN A 118 -3.84 8.75 5.77
N MET A 119 -3.46 8.27 4.57
CA MET A 119 -4.10 8.69 3.31
C MET A 119 -5.59 8.36 3.29
N ALA A 120 -6.00 7.15 3.71
CA ALA A 120 -7.41 6.77 3.73
C ALA A 120 -8.24 7.67 4.65
N VAL A 121 -7.67 8.05 5.81
CA VAL A 121 -8.29 9.00 6.73
C VAL A 121 -8.40 10.40 6.11
N LEU A 122 -7.33 10.89 5.47
CA LEU A 122 -7.33 12.18 4.79
C LEU A 122 -8.32 12.22 3.62
N TYR A 123 -8.42 11.12 2.87
CA TYR A 123 -9.40 10.99 1.79
C TYR A 123 -10.84 11.02 2.32
N ALA A 124 -11.13 10.30 3.41
CA ALA A 124 -12.43 10.33 4.06
C ALA A 124 -12.77 11.74 4.61
N TRP A 125 -11.76 12.47 5.07
CA TRP A 125 -11.91 13.86 5.51
C TRP A 125 -12.24 14.80 4.34
N ASP A 126 -11.55 14.66 3.22
CA ASP A 126 -11.78 15.49 2.02
C ASP A 126 -13.20 15.28 1.44
N GLU A 127 -13.72 14.04 1.47
CA GLU A 127 -15.08 13.75 1.03
C GLU A 127 -16.16 14.36 1.93
N THR A 128 -15.89 14.49 3.24
CA THR A 128 -16.87 14.96 4.22
C THR A 128 -16.85 16.46 4.45
N LYS A 129 -15.73 17.15 4.14
CA LYS A 129 -15.52 18.62 4.19
C LYS A 129 -15.89 19.32 5.52
N ASP A 130 -16.12 18.56 6.58
CA ASP A 130 -16.71 19.04 7.83
C ASP A 130 -16.25 18.18 9.03
N LYS A 131 -16.80 18.42 10.22
CA LYS A 131 -16.50 17.63 11.42
C LYS A 131 -16.95 16.18 11.26
N ILE A 132 -15.98 15.26 11.26
CA ILE A 132 -16.24 13.81 11.20
C ILE A 132 -16.14 13.16 12.59
N SER A 133 -17.07 12.25 12.90
CA SER A 133 -17.01 11.47 14.13
C SER A 133 -16.08 10.26 13.97
N PHE A 134 -15.54 9.75 15.09
CA PHE A 134 -14.66 8.57 15.07
C PHE A 134 -15.36 7.31 14.52
N GLU A 135 -16.64 7.11 14.84
CA GLU A 135 -17.43 5.98 14.32
C GLU A 135 -17.67 6.10 12.80
N THR A 136 -17.89 7.32 12.32
CA THR A 136 -18.02 7.59 10.89
C THR A 136 -16.72 7.28 10.15
N LEU A 137 -15.58 7.68 10.72
CA LEU A 137 -14.26 7.35 10.15
C LEU A 137 -14.02 5.84 10.08
N LEU A 138 -14.38 5.07 11.11
CA LEU A 138 -14.27 3.61 11.09
C LEU A 138 -15.07 3.00 9.94
N SER A 139 -16.31 3.45 9.77
CA SER A 139 -17.20 2.96 8.71
C SER A 139 -16.68 3.29 7.31
N ILE A 140 -16.20 4.52 7.10
CA ILE A 140 -15.72 4.98 5.78
C ILE A 140 -14.39 4.34 5.43
N THR A 141 -13.44 4.32 6.36
CA THR A 141 -12.07 3.84 6.07
C THR A 141 -11.98 2.32 6.04
N GLY A 142 -12.87 1.60 6.74
CA GLY A 142 -12.80 0.14 6.88
C GLY A 142 -11.67 -0.34 7.80
N LEU A 143 -11.03 0.58 8.52
CA LEU A 143 -9.96 0.28 9.47
C LEU A 143 -10.50 -0.39 10.74
N THR A 144 -9.64 -1.16 11.42
CA THR A 144 -9.94 -1.65 12.77
C THR A 144 -9.84 -0.50 13.78
N ASP A 145 -10.52 -0.60 14.93
CA ASP A 145 -10.39 0.41 16.00
C ASP A 145 -8.91 0.59 16.39
N ALA A 146 -8.17 -0.50 16.58
CA ALA A 146 -6.75 -0.43 16.92
C ALA A 146 -5.91 0.31 15.86
N ASP A 147 -6.08 -0.03 14.58
CA ASP A 147 -5.30 0.62 13.50
C ASP A 147 -5.70 2.10 13.34
N LEU A 148 -6.99 2.44 13.43
CA LEU A 148 -7.45 3.83 13.32
C LEU A 148 -6.93 4.69 14.49
N ARG A 149 -6.98 4.15 15.72
CA ARG A 149 -6.43 4.85 16.89
C ARG A 149 -4.94 5.09 16.76
N ASN A 150 -4.17 4.09 16.33
CA ASN A 150 -2.74 4.22 16.09
C ASN A 150 -2.44 5.23 14.97
N THR A 151 -3.28 5.28 13.94
CA THR A 151 -3.15 6.21 12.81
C THR A 151 -3.44 7.67 13.21
N LEU A 152 -4.42 7.89 14.10
CA LEU A 152 -4.82 9.24 14.55
C LEU A 152 -3.93 9.79 15.66
N TRP A 153 -3.54 8.92 16.59
CA TRP A 153 -2.61 9.25 17.67
C TRP A 153 -1.29 8.58 17.36
N ASP A 154 -0.54 9.18 16.44
CA ASP A 154 0.84 8.79 16.20
C ASP A 154 1.58 8.86 17.54
N LYS A 155 1.85 7.68 18.12
CA LYS A 155 2.92 7.54 19.09
C LYS A 155 4.21 7.61 18.28
N GLN A 156 4.69 8.82 18.01
CA GLN A 156 6.11 9.00 17.74
C GLN A 156 6.94 8.55 18.93
#